data_AF-A0A933MHI0-F1
#
_entry.id   AF-A0A933MHI0-F1
#
_cell.length_a   1.000
_cell.length_b   1.000
_cell.length_c   1.000
_cell.angle_alpha   90.00
_cell.angle_beta   90.00
_cell.angle_gamma   90.00
#
_symmetry.space_group_name_H-M   'P 1'
#
loop_
_entity.id
_entity.type
_entity.pdbx_description
1 polymer ?
#
loop_
_entity_poly.entity_id
_entity_poly.type
_entity_poly.pdbx_seq_one_letter_code
_entity_poly.pdbx_strand_id
1 'polypeptide(L)'
;MRRLRWFLGLLVFGLAIWAILYLPLPSLLEWQSEFLKRAFFIMFLCALMCLWRVVRGPSPADRVVALDVFGILILGFCAILGISTGRDWYIDIGIAWALQSFISILALGKYLEGKRFDE
;
A
#
# COMPACT_ATOMS: atom_id res chain seq x y z
N MET A 1 -7.21 2.28 28.94
CA MET A 1 -6.00 1.77 28.23
C MET A 1 -6.16 1.54 26.72
N ARG A 2 -7.36 1.28 26.16
CA ARG A 2 -7.55 1.14 24.69
C ARG A 2 -7.36 2.43 23.88
N ARG A 3 -7.79 3.61 24.37
CA ARG A 3 -7.61 4.90 23.65
C ARG A 3 -6.15 5.36 23.52
N LEU A 4 -5.28 4.97 24.46
CA LEU A 4 -3.88 5.37 24.48
C LEU A 4 -3.07 4.74 23.34
N ARG A 5 -3.40 3.50 22.95
CA ARG A 5 -2.79 2.80 21.80
C ARG A 5 -3.18 3.42 20.45
N TRP A 6 -4.37 4.02 20.35
CA TRP A 6 -4.81 4.75 19.16
C TRP A 6 -4.12 6.11 19.04
N PHE A 7 -4.00 6.84 20.15
CA PHE A 7 -3.23 8.10 20.18
C PHE A 7 -1.76 7.89 19.83
N LEU A 8 -1.12 6.84 20.38
CA LEU A 8 0.26 6.50 20.01
C LEU A 8 0.41 6.18 18.52
N GLY A 9 -0.53 5.43 17.93
CA GLY A 9 -0.52 5.12 16.50
C GLY A 9 -0.68 6.36 15.63
N LEU A 10 -1.58 7.27 16.02
CA LEU A 10 -1.85 8.53 15.29
C LEU A 10 -0.67 9.51 15.42
N LEU A 11 0.00 9.55 16.57
CA LEU A 11 1.17 10.38 16.82
C LEU A 11 2.40 9.85 16.07
N VAL A 12 2.62 8.52 16.04
CA VAL A 12 3.66 7.88 15.21
C VAL A 12 3.40 8.11 13.72
N PHE A 13 2.13 8.03 13.29
CA PHE A 13 1.75 8.28 11.89
C PHE A 13 1.97 9.75 11.51
N GLY A 14 1.55 10.68 12.36
CA GLY A 14 1.79 12.11 12.18
C GLY A 14 3.28 12.46 12.18
N LEU A 15 4.07 11.87 13.08
CA LEU A 15 5.53 12.05 13.10
C LEU A 15 6.19 11.46 11.86
N ALA A 16 5.73 10.32 11.36
CA ALA A 16 6.28 9.70 10.15
C ALA A 16 5.93 10.52 8.90
N ILE A 17 4.69 11.02 8.78
CA ILE A 17 4.29 11.94 7.70
C ILE A 17 5.10 13.24 7.77
N TRP A 18 5.24 13.81 8.98
CA TRP A 18 6.00 15.03 9.19
C TRP A 18 7.49 14.82 8.87
N ALA A 19 8.09 13.73 9.33
CA ALA A 19 9.47 13.37 8.99
C ALA A 19 9.65 13.15 7.48
N ILE A 20 8.71 12.51 6.80
CA ILE A 20 8.75 12.34 5.34
C ILE A 20 8.66 13.68 4.60
N LEU A 21 7.90 14.65 5.11
CA LEU A 21 7.72 15.96 4.51
C LEU A 21 8.88 16.93 4.78
N TYR A 22 9.53 16.83 5.95
CA TYR A 22 10.53 17.80 6.42
C TYR A 22 11.97 17.26 6.42
N LEU A 23 12.18 15.95 6.52
CA LEU A 23 13.52 15.38 6.44
C LEU A 23 13.88 15.11 4.98
N PRO A 24 14.91 15.74 4.40
CA PRO A 24 15.44 15.35 3.10
C PRO A 24 16.14 14.00 3.27
N LEU A 25 15.37 12.92 3.17
CA LEU A 25 15.93 11.57 3.13
C LEU A 25 16.95 11.54 1.98
N PRO A 26 18.22 11.16 2.24
CA PRO A 26 19.17 10.89 1.18
C PRO A 26 18.60 9.72 0.38
N SER A 27 18.05 10.02 -0.79
CA SER A 27 17.46 9.03 -1.67
C SER A 27 18.57 8.45 -2.55
N LEU A 28 18.72 7.13 -2.53
CA LEU A 28 19.65 6.40 -3.40
C LEU A 28 19.30 6.55 -4.90
N LEU A 29 18.05 6.90 -5.21
CA LEU A 29 17.61 7.32 -6.54
C LEU A 29 17.70 8.86 -6.62
N GLU A 30 18.43 9.38 -7.61
CA GLU A 30 18.37 10.77 -8.02
C GLU A 30 17.00 11.03 -8.68
N TRP A 31 16.00 11.38 -7.88
CA TRP A 31 14.64 11.63 -8.37
C TRP A 31 14.58 12.90 -9.22
N GLN A 32 13.88 12.83 -10.35
CA GLN A 32 13.75 13.95 -11.29
C GLN A 32 12.95 15.13 -10.72
N SER A 33 12.05 14.90 -9.75
CA SER A 33 11.31 15.96 -9.06
C SER A 33 11.11 15.67 -7.57
N GLU A 34 11.12 16.74 -6.77
CA GLU A 34 10.82 16.70 -5.34
C GLU A 34 9.41 16.16 -5.04
N PHE A 35 8.47 16.35 -5.98
CA PHE A 35 7.11 15.83 -5.87
C PHE A 35 7.09 14.30 -5.89
N LEU A 36 7.77 13.68 -6.87
CA LEU A 36 7.82 12.21 -6.98
C LEU A 36 8.45 11.57 -5.74
N LYS A 37 9.53 12.17 -5.24
CA LYS A 37 10.19 11.71 -4.00
C LYS A 37 9.23 11.71 -2.82
N ARG A 38 8.50 12.81 -2.60
CA ARG A 38 7.51 12.93 -1.52
C ARG A 38 6.36 11.94 -1.68
N ALA A 39 5.82 11.81 -2.90
CA ALA A 39 4.75 10.85 -3.20
C ALA A 39 5.17 9.41 -2.90
N PHE A 40 6.38 9.01 -3.29
CA PHE A 40 6.93 7.68 -3.02
C PHE A 40 7.00 7.39 -1.52
N PHE A 41 7.53 8.32 -0.72
CA PHE A 41 7.63 8.12 0.73
C PHE A 41 6.26 8.08 1.42
N ILE A 42 5.30 8.91 0.99
CA ILE A 42 3.93 8.88 1.51
C ILE A 42 3.29 7.51 1.21
N MET A 43 3.42 7.03 -0.03
CA MET A 43 2.93 5.70 -0.41
C MET A 43 3.62 4.59 0.38
N PHE A 44 4.92 4.71 0.63
CA PHE A 44 5.67 3.76 1.46
C PHE A 44 5.14 3.70 2.89
N LEU A 45 4.83 4.85 3.48
CA LEU A 45 4.21 4.87 4.80
C LEU A 45 2.81 4.25 4.80
N CYS A 46 1.99 4.54 3.78
CA CYS A 46 0.68 3.90 3.60
C CYS A 46 0.80 2.37 3.48
N ALA A 47 1.83 1.89 2.77
CA ALA A 47 2.08 0.46 2.58
C ALA A 47 2.43 -0.22 3.92
N LEU A 48 3.27 0.42 4.74
CA LEU A 48 3.60 -0.05 6.09
C LEU A 48 2.37 -0.08 7.01
N MET A 49 1.47 0.90 6.92
CA MET A 49 0.20 0.85 7.66
C MET A 49 -0.69 -0.30 7.23
N CYS A 50 -0.79 -0.56 5.91
CA CYS A 50 -1.58 -1.66 5.39
C CYS A 50 -1.03 -2.99 5.93
N LEU A 51 0.29 -3.20 5.86
CA LEU A 51 0.97 -4.35 6.46
C LEU A 51 0.68 -4.50 7.96
N TRP A 52 0.72 -3.40 8.71
CA TRP A 52 0.37 -3.43 10.13
C TRP A 52 -1.09 -3.85 10.37
N ARG A 53 -2.02 -3.39 9.52
CA ARG A 53 -3.44 -3.78 9.58
C ARG A 53 -3.66 -5.24 9.19
N VAL A 54 -2.92 -5.77 8.22
CA VAL A 54 -2.98 -7.19 7.84
C VAL A 54 -2.60 -8.08 9.03
N VAL A 55 -1.57 -7.73 9.80
CA VAL A 55 -1.12 -8.52 10.95
C VAL A 55 -2.08 -8.39 12.15
N ARG A 56 -2.56 -7.18 12.45
CA ARG A 56 -3.38 -6.90 13.64
C ARG A 56 -4.90 -6.87 13.41
N GLY A 57 -5.36 -7.13 12.18
CA GLY A 57 -6.78 -7.10 11.84
C GLY A 57 -7.59 -8.10 12.69
N PRO A 58 -8.71 -7.68 13.32
CA PRO A 58 -9.52 -8.54 14.20
C PRO A 58 -10.36 -9.57 13.44
N SER A 59 -10.81 -9.23 12.23
CA SER A 59 -11.58 -10.13 11.35
C SER A 59 -10.72 -10.57 10.16
N PRO A 60 -10.83 -11.83 9.70
CA PRO A 60 -10.21 -12.27 8.45
C PRO A 60 -10.55 -11.36 7.27
N ALA A 61 -11.80 -10.90 7.16
CA ALA A 61 -12.23 -9.99 6.11
C ALA A 61 -11.48 -8.65 6.14
N ASP A 62 -11.21 -8.10 7.33
CA ASP A 62 -10.47 -6.83 7.49
C ASP A 62 -9.00 -6.96 7.02
N ARG A 63 -8.39 -8.14 7.23
CA ARG A 63 -7.03 -8.42 6.76
C ARG A 63 -6.97 -8.51 5.24
N VAL A 64 -8.00 -9.11 4.64
CA VAL A 64 -8.12 -9.28 3.19
C VAL A 64 -8.29 -7.93 2.49
N VAL A 65 -9.16 -7.07 3.00
CA VAL A 65 -9.32 -5.71 2.47
C VAL A 65 -8.02 -4.91 2.58
N ALA A 66 -7.28 -5.06 3.71
CA ALA A 66 -5.99 -4.40 3.86
C ALA A 66 -4.93 -4.92 2.86
N LEU A 67 -4.97 -6.20 2.48
CA LEU A 67 -4.12 -6.75 1.43
C LEU A 67 -4.48 -6.21 0.04
N ASP A 68 -5.76 -6.02 -0.26
CA ASP A 68 -6.19 -5.46 -1.55
C ASP A 68 -5.77 -3.99 -1.71
N VAL A 69 -5.93 -3.19 -0.66
CA VAL A 69 -5.41 -1.81 -0.64
C VAL A 69 -3.89 -1.79 -0.82
N PHE A 70 -3.17 -2.76 -0.23
CA PHE A 70 -1.74 -2.91 -0.46
C PHE A 70 -1.40 -3.25 -1.92
N GLY A 71 -2.23 -4.05 -2.59
CA GLY A 71 -2.12 -4.32 -4.03
C GLY A 71 -2.23 -3.05 -4.88
N ILE A 72 -3.17 -2.17 -4.55
CA ILE A 72 -3.32 -0.86 -5.22
C ILE A 72 -2.10 0.04 -4.97
N LEU A 73 -1.49 -0.01 -3.78
CA LEU A 73 -0.25 0.73 -3.51
C LEU A 73 0.91 0.23 -4.36
N ILE A 74 1.03 -1.09 -4.61
CA ILE A 74 2.02 -1.66 -5.53
C ILE A 74 1.85 -1.08 -6.93
N LEU A 75 0.62 -1.00 -7.43
CA LEU A 75 0.32 -0.39 -8.72
C LEU A 75 0.82 1.07 -8.80
N GLY A 76 0.57 1.88 -7.76
CA GLY A 76 1.07 3.25 -7.75
C GLY A 76 2.59 3.36 -7.60
N PHE A 77 3.26 2.42 -6.90
CA PHE A 77 4.73 2.34 -6.92
C PHE A 77 5.26 2.06 -8.33
N CYS A 78 4.65 1.13 -9.06
CA CYS A 78 4.98 0.86 -10.45
C CYS A 78 4.81 2.11 -11.32
N ALA A 79 3.74 2.88 -11.14
CA ALA A 79 3.52 4.13 -11.87
C ALA A 79 4.61 5.18 -11.59
N ILE A 80 4.96 5.41 -10.31
CA ILE A 80 6.02 6.36 -9.93
C ILE A 80 7.37 5.91 -10.47
N LEU A 81 7.69 4.62 -10.38
CA LEU A 81 8.95 4.06 -10.91
C LEU A 81 9.01 4.13 -12.43
N GLY A 82 7.89 3.90 -13.12
CA GLY A 82 7.79 4.05 -14.57
C GLY A 82 8.12 5.47 -15.01
N ILE A 83 7.56 6.48 -14.35
CA ILE A 83 7.86 7.89 -14.63
C ILE A 83 9.33 8.21 -14.32
N SER A 84 9.85 7.75 -13.18
CA SER A 84 11.22 8.08 -12.76
C SER A 84 12.31 7.40 -13.60
N THR A 85 12.04 6.22 -14.15
CA THR A 85 13.01 5.45 -14.94
C THR A 85 12.80 5.60 -16.44
N GLY A 86 11.67 6.16 -16.86
CA GLY A 86 11.28 6.28 -18.28
C GLY A 86 11.07 4.93 -18.98
N ARG A 87 10.76 3.87 -18.23
CA ARG A 87 10.56 2.52 -18.78
C ARG A 87 9.10 2.12 -18.69
N ASP A 88 8.51 1.77 -19.83
CA ASP A 88 7.08 1.48 -19.91
C ASP A 88 6.68 0.15 -19.28
N TRP A 89 7.62 -0.81 -19.18
CA TRP A 89 7.34 -2.15 -18.63
C TRP A 89 6.91 -2.14 -17.16
N TYR A 90 7.17 -1.06 -16.42
CA TYR A 90 6.63 -0.91 -15.06
C TYR A 90 5.10 -0.82 -15.07
N ILE A 91 4.51 -0.20 -16.10
CA ILE A 91 3.06 -0.09 -16.25
C ILE A 91 2.46 -1.44 -16.61
N ASP A 92 3.14 -2.25 -17.44
CA ASP A 92 2.70 -3.60 -17.77
C ASP A 92 2.62 -4.49 -16.52
N ILE A 93 3.65 -4.44 -15.66
CA ILE A 93 3.65 -5.13 -14.36
C ILE A 93 2.51 -4.62 -13.48
N GLY A 94 2.29 -3.30 -13.48
CA GLY A 94 1.19 -2.68 -12.76
C GLY A 94 -0.18 -3.24 -13.17
N ILE A 95 -0.48 -3.24 -14.47
CA ILE A 95 -1.76 -3.74 -15.00
C ILE A 95 -1.94 -5.22 -14.67
N ALA A 96 -0.90 -6.04 -14.82
CA ALA A 96 -0.93 -7.45 -14.43
C ALA A 96 -1.24 -7.61 -12.93
N TRP A 97 -0.65 -6.77 -12.08
CA TRP A 97 -0.89 -6.78 -10.64
C TRP A 97 -2.31 -6.33 -10.28
N ALA A 98 -2.85 -5.34 -10.98
CA ALA A 98 -4.23 -4.86 -10.79
C ALA A 98 -5.25 -5.97 -11.06
N LEU A 99 -5.06 -6.72 -12.15
CA LEU A 99 -5.90 -7.89 -12.47
C LEU A 99 -5.77 -8.97 -11.39
N GLN A 100 -4.55 -9.24 -10.92
CA GLN A 100 -4.33 -10.24 -9.87
C GLN A 100 -4.98 -9.85 -8.53
N SER A 101 -4.92 -8.58 -8.12
CA SER A 101 -5.56 -8.10 -6.89
C SER A 101 -7.07 -8.27 -6.96
N PHE A 102 -7.66 -7.95 -8.12
CA PHE A 102 -9.08 -8.12 -8.36
C PHE A 102 -9.54 -9.59 -8.30
N ILE A 103 -8.79 -10.51 -8.90
CA ILE A 103 -9.10 -11.95 -8.82
C ILE A 103 -8.99 -12.44 -7.37
N SER A 104 -7.96 -11.99 -6.65
CA SER A 104 -7.71 -12.38 -5.26
C SER A 104 -8.85 -12.00 -4.32
N ILE A 105 -9.40 -10.78 -4.46
CA ILE A 105 -10.52 -10.33 -3.62
C ILE A 105 -11.82 -11.09 -3.95
N LEU A 106 -12.07 -11.40 -5.22
CA LEU A 106 -13.24 -12.20 -5.63
C LEU A 106 -13.19 -13.62 -5.07
N ALA A 107 -12.02 -14.27 -5.18
CA ALA A 107 -11.81 -15.62 -4.65
C ALA A 107 -12.04 -15.67 -3.13
N LEU A 108 -11.55 -14.65 -2.41
CA LEU A 108 -11.78 -14.52 -0.97
C LEU A 108 -13.23 -14.20 -0.62
N GLY A 109 -13.91 -13.38 -1.41
CA GLY A 109 -15.34 -13.11 -1.25
C GLY A 109 -16.16 -14.40 -1.35
N LYS A 110 -15.92 -15.23 -2.38
CA LYS A 110 -16.56 -16.54 -2.51
C LYS A 110 -16.24 -17.47 -1.32
N TYR A 111 -14.98 -17.51 -0.89
CA TYR A 111 -14.56 -18.32 0.26
C TYR A 111 -15.29 -17.93 1.55
N LEU A 112 -15.46 -16.62 1.79
CA LEU A 112 -16.17 -16.11 2.97
C LEU A 112 -17.68 -16.34 2.91
N GLU A 113 -18.29 -16.37 1.72
CA GLU A 113 -19.70 -16.75 1.53
C GLU A 113 -19.95 -18.25 1.73
N GLY A 114 -18.90 -19.08 1.75
CA GLY A 114 -19.02 -20.53 1.88
C GLY A 114 -19.55 -21.23 0.62
N LYS A 115 -19.60 -20.52 -0.52
CA LYS A 115 -19.97 -21.09 -1.81
C LYS A 115 -18.79 -21.83 -2.43
N ARG A 116 -19.08 -22.95 -3.08
CA ARG A 116 -18.08 -23.75 -3.79
C ARG A 116 -17.61 -22.98 -5.03
N PHE A 117 -16.34 -23.10 -5.41
CA PHE A 117 -15.75 -22.32 -6.52
C PHE A 117 -16.53 -22.45 -7.85
N ASP A 118 -17.24 -23.55 -8.03
CA ASP A 118 -17.98 -23.94 -9.24
C ASP A 118 -19.46 -23.48 -9.28
N GLU A 119 -19.95 -22.80 -8.24
CA GLU A 119 -21.29 -22.17 -8.17
C GLU A 119 -21.19 -20.64 -8.26
#